data_AF-A0A1G1FGU4-F1
#
_entry.id   AF-A0A1G1FGU4-F1
#
_cell.length_a   1.000
_cell.length_b   1.000
_cell.length_c   1.000
_cell.angle_alpha   90.00
_cell.angle_beta   90.00
_cell.angle_gamma   90.00
#
_symmetry.space_group_name_H-M   'P 1'
#
loop_
_entity.id
_entity.type
_entity.pdbx_description
1 polymer ?
#
loop_
_entity_poly.entity_id
_entity_poly.type
_entity_poly.pdbx_seq_one_letter_code
_entity_poly.pdbx_strand_id
1 'polypeptide(L)'
;MNKRNCKRKIRRLNIFFSDGNSEHSGISSDFSCNGLFIRTRKGFSEGTTLQMKLEFENGKILQLTGIVKRAIRTMATSLKNGMGIELISIPSEYDKFIDDLYSTQ
;
A
#
# COMPACT_ATOMS: atom_id res chain seq x y z
N MET A 1 -18.11 15.04 7.08
CA MET A 1 -18.12 13.90 6.14
C MET A 1 -17.00 14.13 5.12
N ASN A 2 -15.77 13.68 5.42
CA ASN A 2 -14.64 13.86 4.48
C ASN A 2 -14.80 12.88 3.31
N LYS A 3 -15.31 13.39 2.17
CA LYS A 3 -15.30 12.67 0.90
C LYS A 3 -13.84 12.37 0.54
N ARG A 4 -13.57 11.13 0.13
CA ARG A 4 -12.22 10.72 -0.28
C ARG A 4 -11.87 11.42 -1.58
N ASN A 5 -10.68 12.00 -1.67
CA ASN A 5 -10.24 12.76 -2.85
C ASN A 5 -9.98 11.87 -4.07
N CYS A 6 -9.71 10.57 -3.87
CA CYS A 6 -9.36 9.64 -4.95
C CYS A 6 -10.11 8.31 -4.84
N LYS A 7 -10.46 7.75 -6.01
CA LYS A 7 -11.06 6.41 -6.12
C LYS A 7 -10.00 5.35 -5.78
N ARG A 8 -10.44 4.21 -5.24
CA ARG A 8 -9.54 3.06 -5.02
C ARG A 8 -9.73 2.02 -6.11
N LYS A 9 -8.64 1.54 -6.70
CA LYS A 9 -8.64 0.42 -7.64
C LYS A 9 -7.91 -0.77 -7.02
N ILE A 10 -8.49 -1.96 -7.20
CA ILE A 10 -7.87 -3.19 -6.70
C ILE A 10 -6.86 -3.66 -7.75
N ARG A 11 -5.59 -3.65 -7.37
CA ARG A 11 -4.51 -4.39 -8.04
C ARG A 11 -3.77 -5.17 -6.97
N ARG A 12 -3.30 -6.39 -7.27
CA ARG A 12 -2.52 -7.19 -6.34
C ARG A 12 -1.10 -7.28 -6.86
N LEU A 13 -0.17 -6.69 -6.13
CA LEU A 13 1.25 -6.74 -6.42
C LEU A 13 2.01 -7.11 -5.14
N ASN A 14 3.12 -7.84 -5.29
CA ASN A 14 4.00 -8.13 -4.17
C ASN A 14 4.57 -6.82 -3.62
N ILE A 15 4.67 -6.74 -2.31
CA ILE A 15 5.27 -5.58 -1.65
C ILE A 15 6.08 -6.02 -0.44
N PHE A 16 7.29 -5.49 -0.35
CA PHE A 16 8.15 -5.59 0.82
C PHE A 16 8.12 -4.28 1.57
N PHE A 17 8.15 -4.32 2.89
CA PHE A 17 8.05 -3.14 3.73
C PHE A 17 8.85 -3.31 5.02
N SER A 18 9.43 -2.21 5.49
CA SER A 18 10.30 -2.16 6.67
C SER A 18 10.14 -0.84 7.42
N ASP A 19 10.23 -0.90 8.75
CA ASP A 19 10.32 0.26 9.64
C ASP A 19 11.78 0.69 9.92
N GLY A 20 12.75 0.05 9.25
CA GLY A 20 14.18 0.20 9.47
C GLY A 20 14.79 -0.83 10.43
N ASN A 21 13.97 -1.51 11.25
CA ASN A 21 14.42 -2.53 12.19
C ASN A 21 14.03 -3.94 11.74
N SER A 22 12.86 -4.07 11.11
CA SER A 22 12.29 -5.35 10.70
C SER A 22 11.69 -5.26 9.30
N GLU A 23 12.00 -6.24 8.46
CA GLU A 23 11.48 -6.32 7.09
C GLU A 23 10.46 -7.46 6.96
N HIS A 24 9.34 -7.15 6.31
CA HIS A 24 8.24 -8.06 6.08
C HIS A 24 7.75 -7.94 4.63
N SER A 25 6.96 -8.92 4.21
CA SER A 25 6.31 -8.92 2.89
C SER A 25 4.80 -9.06 3.02
N GLY A 26 4.11 -8.69 1.95
CA GLY A 26 2.66 -8.75 1.84
C GLY A 26 2.18 -8.55 0.42
N ILE A 27 0.88 -8.37 0.28
CA ILE A 27 0.22 -8.12 -1.01
C ILE A 27 -0.45 -6.76 -0.96
N SER A 28 -0.05 -5.85 -1.83
CA SER A 28 -0.72 -4.57 -2.01
C SER A 28 -2.14 -4.75 -2.58
N SER A 29 -3.03 -3.82 -2.26
CA SER A 29 -4.40 -3.75 -2.74
C SER A 29 -4.98 -2.36 -2.54
N ASP A 30 -6.17 -2.11 -3.08
CA ASP A 30 -6.93 -0.87 -2.85
C ASP A 30 -6.09 0.42 -3.07
N PHE A 31 -5.40 0.52 -4.22
CA PHE A 31 -4.54 1.64 -4.61
C PHE A 31 -5.33 2.93 -4.89
N SER A 32 -4.77 4.08 -4.53
CA SER A 32 -5.30 5.42 -4.78
C SER A 32 -4.16 6.43 -4.97
N CYS A 33 -4.46 7.62 -5.50
CA CYS A 33 -3.46 8.67 -5.74
C CYS A 33 -2.52 8.98 -4.55
N ASN A 34 -2.96 8.80 -3.31
CA ASN A 34 -2.20 9.16 -2.11
C ASN A 34 -1.84 7.97 -1.21
N GLY A 35 -2.08 6.73 -1.64
CA GLY A 35 -1.94 5.61 -0.73
C GLY A 35 -2.42 4.28 -1.27
N LEU A 36 -2.10 3.24 -0.51
CA LEU A 36 -2.48 1.86 -0.81
C LEU A 36 -2.79 1.08 0.46
N PHE A 37 -3.37 -0.10 0.32
CA PHE A 37 -3.57 -1.04 1.42
C PHE A 37 -2.64 -2.24 1.28
N ILE A 38 -1.85 -2.55 2.29
CA ILE A 38 -1.01 -3.75 2.34
C ILE A 38 -1.72 -4.83 3.14
N ARG A 39 -2.02 -5.95 2.49
CA ARG A 39 -2.51 -7.16 3.15
C ARG A 39 -1.33 -7.93 3.71
N THR A 40 -1.35 -8.13 5.02
CA THR A 40 -0.30 -8.86 5.74
C THR A 40 -0.82 -9.33 7.09
N ARG A 41 -0.18 -10.36 7.64
CA ARG A 41 -0.36 -10.79 9.03
C ARG A 41 0.65 -10.12 9.99
N LYS A 42 1.72 -9.54 9.44
CA LYS A 42 2.79 -8.86 10.19
C LYS A 42 2.69 -7.33 10.00
N GLY A 43 1.51 -6.78 10.28
CA GLY A 43 1.29 -5.34 10.14
C GLY A 43 1.92 -4.56 11.29
N PHE A 44 2.46 -3.39 11.00
CA PHE A 44 2.90 -2.37 11.95
C PHE A 44 1.73 -1.57 12.54
N SER A 45 2.00 -0.80 13.60
CA SER A 45 1.05 0.10 14.26
C SER A 45 0.79 1.36 13.44
N GLU A 46 -0.31 2.04 13.72
CA GLU A 46 -0.60 3.37 13.17
C GLU A 46 0.47 4.38 13.58
N GLY A 47 0.80 5.32 12.69
CA GLY A 47 1.87 6.30 12.87
C GLY A 47 3.27 5.79 12.49
N THR A 48 3.46 4.49 12.28
CA THR A 48 4.76 3.95 11.85
C THR A 48 5.08 4.37 10.41
N THR A 49 6.27 4.93 10.20
CA THR A 49 6.82 5.20 8.86
C THR A 49 7.42 3.92 8.28
N LEU A 50 7.07 3.62 7.03
CA LEU A 50 7.55 2.45 6.31
C LEU A 50 8.28 2.85 5.04
N GLN A 51 9.43 2.23 4.82
CA GLN A 51 10.05 2.10 3.50
C GLN A 51 9.46 0.87 2.82
N MET A 52 9.08 1.00 1.55
CA MET A 52 8.37 -0.04 0.82
C MET A 52 8.97 -0.24 -0.57
N LYS A 53 8.97 -1.49 -1.04
CA LYS A 53 9.37 -1.88 -2.38
C LYS A 53 8.20 -2.62 -3.04
N LEU A 54 7.55 -1.96 -4.00
CA LEU A 54 6.46 -2.51 -4.78
C LEU A 54 7.02 -3.19 -6.02
N GLU A 55 6.71 -4.47 -6.21
CA GLU A 55 7.18 -5.25 -7.37
C GLU A 55 6.10 -5.30 -8.45
N PHE A 56 6.45 -4.89 -9.67
CA PHE A 56 5.62 -5.03 -10.85
C PHE A 56 5.84 -6.38 -11.53
N GLU A 57 4.88 -6.81 -12.35
CA GLU A 57 4.91 -8.09 -13.09
C GLU A 57 6.10 -8.20 -14.06
N ASN A 58 6.64 -7.08 -14.52
CA ASN A 58 7.83 -7.02 -15.38
C ASN A 58 9.15 -7.06 -14.59
N GLY A 59 9.13 -7.31 -13.27
CA GLY A 59 10.30 -7.32 -12.40
C GLY A 59 10.81 -5.93 -12.00
N LYS A 60 10.16 -4.85 -12.45
CA LYS A 60 10.49 -3.49 -12.01
C LYS A 60 10.10 -3.30 -10.55
N ILE A 61 10.98 -2.66 -9.78
CA ILE A 61 10.73 -2.30 -8.38
C ILE A 61 10.48 -0.79 -8.28
N LEU A 62 9.41 -0.40 -7.58
CA LEU A 62 9.12 0.97 -7.21
C LEU A 62 9.31 1.15 -5.70
N GLN A 63 10.20 2.08 -5.34
CA GLN A 63 10.41 2.47 -3.95
C GLN A 63 9.38 3.49 -3.52
N LEU A 64 8.78 3.27 -2.35
CA LEU A 64 7.75 4.12 -1.77
C LEU A 64 8.06 4.36 -0.30
N THR A 65 7.70 5.54 0.20
CA THR A 65 7.75 5.84 1.63
C THR A 65 6.38 6.33 2.08
N GLY A 66 5.88 5.79 3.18
CA GLY A 66 4.54 6.09 3.68
C GLY A 66 4.39 5.90 5.18
N ILE A 67 3.26 6.37 5.71
CA ILE A 67 2.89 6.22 7.12
C ILE A 67 1.68 5.29 7.20
N VAL A 68 1.70 4.36 8.16
CA VAL A 68 0.53 3.55 8.49
C VAL A 68 -0.55 4.46 9.07
N LYS A 69 -1.65 4.66 8.35
CA LYS A 69 -2.81 5.44 8.81
C LYS A 69 -3.92 4.60 9.41
N ARG A 70 -3.90 3.30 9.14
CA ARG A 70 -4.85 2.36 9.72
C ARG A 70 -4.24 0.98 9.83
N ALA A 71 -4.35 0.32 10.97
CA ALA A 71 -4.04 -1.09 11.11
C ALA A 71 -5.33 -1.91 11.30
N ILE A 72 -5.48 -2.99 10.55
CA ILE A 72 -6.59 -3.94 10.71
C ILE A 72 -6.00 -5.27 11.12
N ARG A 73 -6.22 -5.63 12.38
CA ARG A 73 -5.81 -6.90 12.97
C ARG A 73 -7.05 -7.60 13.53
N THR A 74 -7.36 -8.77 13.00
CA THR A 74 -8.49 -9.59 13.43
C THR A 74 -8.11 -11.06 13.40
N MET A 75 -8.58 -11.78 14.42
CA MET A 75 -8.44 -13.23 14.57
C MET A 75 -9.33 -14.00 13.60
N ALA A 76 -10.34 -13.33 13.00
CA ALA A 76 -11.21 -13.92 12.02
C ALA A 76 -10.51 -14.03 10.66
N THR A 77 -10.32 -15.26 10.18
CA THR A 77 -9.67 -15.57 8.89
C THR A 77 -10.41 -15.02 7.67
N SER A 78 -11.69 -14.70 7.81
CA SER A 78 -12.56 -14.17 6.75
C SER A 78 -12.40 -12.67 6.50
N LEU A 79 -11.76 -11.92 7.41
CA LEU A 79 -11.62 -10.47 7.30
C LEU A 79 -10.22 -10.06 6.81
N LYS A 80 -10.12 -8.91 6.13
CA LYS A 80 -8.86 -8.38 5.62
C LYS A 80 -7.95 -8.00 6.80
N ASN A 81 -6.87 -8.74 7.01
CA ASN A 81 -5.74 -8.31 7.85
C ASN A 81 -4.77 -7.46 7.02
N GLY A 82 -4.28 -6.37 7.59
CA GLY A 82 -3.33 -5.51 6.90
C GLY A 82 -3.28 -4.08 7.42
N MET A 83 -2.80 -3.19 6.55
CA MET A 83 -2.55 -1.79 6.87
C MET A 83 -2.94 -0.87 5.72
N GLY A 84 -3.59 0.24 6.04
CA GLY A 84 -3.75 1.37 5.11
C GLY A 84 -2.56 2.30 5.24
N ILE A 85 -1.90 2.57 4.12
CA ILE A 85 -0.70 3.41 4.04
C ILE A 85 -1.05 4.69 3.29
N GLU A 86 -0.66 5.82 3.86
CA GLU A 86 -0.61 7.11 3.17
C GLU A 86 0.83 7.40 2.75
N LEU A 87 1.04 7.71 1.48
CA LEU A 87 2.38 8.00 0.97
C LEU A 87 2.85 9.38 1.42
N ILE A 88 4.08 9.48 1.91
CA ILE A 88 4.72 10.76 2.28
C ILE A 88 5.21 11.47 1.01
N SER A 89 5.75 10.70 0.08
CA SER A 89 6.21 11.15 -1.23
C SER A 89 5.57 10.28 -2.30
N ILE A 90 5.07 10.88 -3.37
CA ILE A 90 4.48 10.18 -4.50
C ILE A 90 5.46 10.30 -5.68
N PRO A 91 6.25 9.26 -5.99
CA PRO A 91 7.12 9.27 -7.16
C PRO A 91 6.31 9.37 -8.45
N SER A 92 6.91 9.95 -9.49
CA SER A 92 6.25 10.08 -10.81
C SER A 92 5.81 8.74 -11.39
N GLU A 93 6.54 7.67 -11.07
CA GLU A 93 6.25 6.30 -11.46
C GLU A 93 5.01 5.74 -10.76
N TYR A 94 4.77 6.16 -9.50
CA TYR A 94 3.53 5.82 -8.81
C TYR A 94 2.34 6.54 -9.44
N ASP A 95 2.50 7.83 -9.74
CA ASP A 95 1.44 8.64 -10.34
C ASP A 95 1.01 8.07 -11.71
N LYS A 96 1.97 7.79 -12.59
CA LYS A 96 1.72 7.10 -13.87
C LYS A 96 1.01 5.76 -13.68
N PHE A 97 1.45 4.97 -12.71
CA PHE A 97 0.80 3.69 -12.41
C PHE A 97 -0.66 3.86 -11.96
N ILE A 98 -0.96 4.90 -11.17
CA ILE A 98 -2.33 5.22 -10.76
C ILE A 98 -3.18 5.68 -11.96
N ASP A 99 -2.62 6.51 -12.84
CA ASP A 99 -3.30 6.96 -14.06
C ASP A 99 -3.65 5.80 -14.99
N ASP A 100 -2.71 4.86 -15.19
CA ASP A 100 -2.93 3.63 -15.97
C ASP A 100 -4.04 2.77 -15.34
N LEU A 101 -4.03 2.61 -14.00
CA LEU A 101 -5.05 1.88 -13.25
C LEU A 101 -6.44 2.52 -13.35
N TYR A 102 -6.52 3.84 -13.44
CA TYR A 102 -7.79 4.55 -13.62
C TYR A 102 -8.29 4.51 -15.06
N SER A 103 -7.38 4.47 -16.03
CA SER A 103 -7.69 4.43 -17.46
C SER A 103 -8.16 3.06 -17.95
N THR A 104 -7.76 1.98 -17.25
CA THR A 104 -8.25 0.63 -17.55
C THR A 104 -9.70 0.48 -17.07
N GLN A 105 -10.66 0.57 -18.01
CA GLN A 105 -12.09 0.33 -17.81
C GLN A 105 -12.49 -1.08 -18.23
#